data_AF-A0A969CDJ0-F1
#
_entry.id   AF-A0A969CDJ0-F1
#
_cell.length_a   1.000
_cell.length_b   1.000
_cell.length_c   1.000
_cell.angle_alpha   90.00
_cell.angle_beta   90.00
_cell.angle_gamma   90.00
#
_symmetry.space_group_name_H-M   'P 1'
#
loop_
_entity.id
_entity.type
_entity.pdbx_description
1 polymer ?
#
loop_
_entity_poly.entity_id
_entity_poly.type
_entity_poly.pdbx_seq_one_letter_code
_entity_poly.pdbx_strand_id
1 'polypeptide(L)'
;VLLAIGFMLSPYEATGNTGKLAWISSIAALLVYLQSLLGALVGSRWALHQCLSSKELCLVMNSHIAGIVPATAATLAVAIMAWRQPALSGNLRKLANFASLCLIAQLVLGVATFRMHLQVEPLTVAHQAVGAALLGTLVGFSVLAWRDRALSA
;
A
#
# COMPACT_ATOMS: atom_id res chain seq x y z
N VAL A 1 9.67 -10.41 -1.26
CA VAL A 1 10.19 -11.57 -2.02
C VAL A 1 9.38 -12.83 -1.77
N LEU A 2 9.24 -13.32 -0.53
CA LEU A 2 8.48 -14.54 -0.24
C LEU A 2 7.02 -14.50 -0.72
N LEU A 3 6.30 -13.40 -0.50
CA LEU A 3 4.94 -13.23 -1.04
C LEU A 3 4.90 -13.33 -2.56
N ALA A 4 5.85 -12.69 -3.25
CA ALA A 4 5.91 -12.74 -4.71
C ALA A 4 6.15 -14.17 -5.22
N ILE A 5 7.07 -14.91 -4.59
CA ILE A 5 7.30 -16.33 -4.91
C ILE A 5 6.03 -17.16 -4.64
N GLY A 6 5.39 -16.97 -3.48
CA GLY A 6 4.15 -17.67 -3.14
C GLY A 6 3.03 -17.43 -4.14
N PHE A 7 2.79 -16.17 -4.53
CA PHE A 7 1.81 -15.83 -5.57
C PHE A 7 2.24 -16.25 -6.99
N MET A 8 3.52 -16.46 -7.26
CA MET A 8 3.98 -17.04 -8.53
C MET A 8 3.67 -18.53 -8.61
N LEU A 9 3.83 -19.25 -7.49
CA LEU A 9 3.62 -20.69 -7.40
C LEU A 9 2.15 -21.07 -7.17
N SER A 10 1.29 -20.13 -6.76
CA SER A 10 -0.12 -20.43 -6.52
C SER A 10 -0.86 -20.79 -7.81
N PRO A 11 -1.79 -21.77 -7.80
CA PRO A 11 -2.69 -21.99 -8.91
C PRO A 11 -3.44 -20.69 -9.26
N TYR A 12 -3.46 -20.33 -10.54
CA TYR A 12 -4.11 -19.11 -11.01
C TYR A 12 -4.69 -19.35 -12.40
N GLU A 13 -6.00 -19.18 -12.54
CA GLU A 13 -6.70 -19.25 -13.81
C GLU A 13 -6.74 -17.86 -14.43
N ALA A 14 -6.05 -17.71 -15.56
CA ALA A 14 -5.99 -16.44 -16.26
C ALA A 14 -7.31 -16.13 -16.95
N THR A 15 -7.75 -14.88 -16.82
CA THR A 15 -8.94 -14.34 -17.49
C THR A 15 -8.59 -13.46 -18.68
N GLY A 16 -7.32 -13.07 -18.81
CA GLY A 16 -6.79 -12.20 -19.84
C GLY A 16 -7.26 -10.75 -19.78
N ASN A 17 -8.03 -10.38 -18.75
CA ASN A 17 -8.66 -9.06 -18.68
C ASN A 17 -8.03 -8.12 -17.66
N THR A 18 -6.74 -8.27 -17.39
CA THR A 18 -6.01 -7.37 -16.47
C THR A 18 -5.54 -6.07 -17.14
N GLY A 19 -5.21 -6.08 -18.43
CA GLY A 19 -4.89 -4.87 -19.20
C GLY A 19 -3.82 -3.98 -18.55
N LYS A 20 -4.18 -2.74 -18.17
CA LYS A 20 -3.28 -1.77 -17.51
C LYS A 20 -3.13 -2.00 -15.99
N LEU A 21 -3.95 -2.86 -15.37
CA LEU A 21 -3.94 -3.07 -13.93
C LEU A 21 -2.58 -3.56 -13.42
N ALA A 22 -1.87 -4.40 -14.18
CA ALA A 22 -0.56 -4.90 -13.80
C ALA A 22 0.46 -3.78 -13.57
N TRP A 23 0.49 -2.78 -14.47
CA TRP A 23 1.37 -1.63 -14.33
C TRP A 23 0.95 -0.70 -13.20
N ILE A 24 -0.34 -0.41 -13.10
CA ILE A 24 -0.88 0.53 -12.11
C ILE A 24 -0.71 -0.03 -10.70
N SER A 25 -0.92 -1.33 -10.50
CA SER A 25 -0.68 -1.97 -9.20
C SER A 25 0.80 -2.00 -8.85
N SER A 26 1.70 -2.19 -9.81
CA SER A 26 3.15 -2.12 -9.56
C SER A 26 3.57 -0.71 -9.13
N ILE A 27 3.04 0.33 -9.77
CA ILE A 27 3.27 1.73 -9.37
C ILE A 27 2.71 1.99 -7.96
N ALA A 28 1.49 1.52 -7.68
CA ALA A 28 0.89 1.65 -6.35
C ALA A 28 1.74 0.96 -5.27
N ALA A 29 2.21 -0.27 -5.53
CA ALA A 29 3.10 -0.98 -4.62
C ALA A 29 4.41 -0.21 -4.37
N LEU A 30 5.01 0.35 -5.42
CA LEU A 30 6.23 1.17 -5.30
C LEU A 30 5.98 2.43 -4.46
N LEU A 31 4.91 3.17 -4.72
CA LEU A 31 4.58 4.39 -3.98
C LEU A 31 4.29 4.11 -2.51
N VAL A 32 3.54 3.04 -2.21
CA VAL A 32 3.30 2.58 -0.84
C VAL A 32 4.61 2.15 -0.17
N TYR A 33 5.50 1.48 -0.89
CA TYR A 33 6.81 1.10 -0.35
C TYR A 33 7.67 2.32 0.02
N LEU A 34 7.78 3.30 -0.89
CA LEU A 34 8.47 4.56 -0.61
C LEU A 34 7.86 5.28 0.60
N GLN A 35 6.54 5.28 0.70
CA GLN A 35 5.83 5.88 1.82
C GLN A 35 6.09 5.15 3.15
N SER A 36 6.19 3.81 3.13
CA SER A 36 6.59 3.01 4.29
C SER A 36 8.01 3.32 4.73
N LEU A 37 8.94 3.55 3.80
CA LEU A 37 10.31 3.97 4.11
C LEU A 37 10.33 5.37 4.76
N LEU A 38 9.54 6.32 4.26
CA LEU A 38 9.40 7.63 4.90
C LEU A 38 8.80 7.52 6.30
N GLY A 39 7.79 6.66 6.51
CA GLY A 39 7.21 6.40 7.82
C GLY A 39 8.21 5.77 8.80
N ALA A 40 9.03 4.82 8.33
CA ALA A 40 10.12 4.25 9.11
C ALA A 40 11.19 5.31 9.47
N LEU A 41 11.46 6.26 8.58
CA LEU A 41 12.36 7.39 8.85
C LEU A 41 11.81 8.34 9.92
N VAL A 42 10.50 8.62 9.88
CA VAL A 42 9.82 9.40 10.92
C VAL A 42 9.97 8.75 12.30
N GLY A 43 9.73 7.44 12.40
CA GLY A 43 9.84 6.70 13.66
C GLY A 43 11.29 6.57 14.16
N SER A 44 12.22 6.16 13.29
CA SER A 44 13.63 5.93 13.67
C SER A 44 14.38 7.20 14.07
N ARG A 45 13.99 8.36 13.52
CA ARG A 45 14.59 9.65 13.87
C ARG A 45 13.76 10.47 14.84
N TRP A 46 12.66 9.94 15.38
CA TRP A 46 11.76 10.71 16.23
C TRP A 46 11.31 12.04 15.60
N ALA A 47 11.14 12.06 14.26
CA ALA A 47 11.00 13.29 13.49
C ALA A 47 9.72 14.07 13.84
N LEU A 48 8.66 13.39 14.28
CA LEU A 48 7.43 14.04 14.73
C LEU A 48 7.68 14.92 15.96
N HIS A 49 8.34 14.37 16.99
CA HIS A 49 8.62 15.10 18.22
C HIS A 49 9.55 16.28 17.95
N GLN A 50 10.64 16.05 17.20
CA GLN A 50 11.60 17.10 16.85
C GLN A 50 10.97 18.23 16.03
N CYS A 51 10.05 17.90 15.12
CA CYS A 51 9.36 18.92 14.33
C CYS A 51 8.39 19.75 15.17
N LEU A 52 7.66 19.12 16.09
CA LEU A 52 6.70 19.82 16.95
C LEU A 52 7.35 20.63 18.08
N SER A 53 8.44 20.13 18.68
CA SER A 53 9.11 20.80 19.80
C SER A 53 10.14 21.84 19.35
N SER A 54 10.94 21.48 18.34
CA SER A 54 12.18 22.19 18.00
C SER A 54 12.22 22.67 16.55
N LYS A 55 11.17 22.40 15.75
CA LYS A 55 11.09 22.68 14.31
C LYS A 55 12.18 22.00 13.47
N GLU A 56 12.84 20.99 14.04
CA GLU A 56 13.87 20.19 13.39
C GLU A 56 13.27 19.01 12.64
N LEU A 57 13.90 18.56 11.56
CA LEU A 57 13.46 17.42 10.75
C LEU A 57 12.00 17.50 10.22
N CYS A 58 11.39 18.68 10.21
CA CYS A 58 10.04 18.88 9.66
C CYS A 58 9.93 18.49 8.18
N LEU A 59 11.02 18.59 7.41
CA LEU A 59 11.03 18.12 6.03
C LEU A 59 10.73 16.62 5.93
N VAL A 60 11.28 15.80 6.83
CA VAL A 60 11.02 14.35 6.87
C VAL A 60 9.54 14.09 7.18
N MET A 61 9.02 14.78 8.19
CA MET A 61 7.62 14.64 8.61
C MET A 61 6.64 15.07 7.50
N ASN A 62 6.89 16.24 6.90
CA ASN A 62 6.06 16.79 5.83
C ASN A 62 6.17 15.97 4.54
N SER A 63 7.34 15.41 4.22
CA SER A 63 7.48 14.52 3.07
C SER A 63 6.65 13.25 3.26
N HIS A 64 6.63 12.68 4.46
CA HIS A 64 5.76 11.55 4.77
C HIS A 64 4.27 11.93 4.61
N ILE A 65 3.84 13.07 5.15
CA ILE A 65 2.44 13.52 4.99
C ILE A 65 2.10 13.77 3.52
N ALA A 66 2.98 14.45 2.77
CA ALA A 66 2.77 14.73 1.35
C ALA A 66 2.70 13.43 0.51
N GLY A 67 3.50 12.42 0.86
CA GLY A 67 3.51 11.10 0.22
C GLY A 67 2.20 10.32 0.34
N ILE A 68 1.31 10.69 1.27
CA ILE A 68 -0.02 10.08 1.42
C ILE A 68 -0.84 10.25 0.14
N VAL A 69 -0.77 11.41 -0.51
CA VAL A 69 -1.58 11.73 -1.69
C VAL A 69 -1.30 10.78 -2.85
N PRO A 70 -0.05 10.66 -3.37
CA PRO A 70 0.21 9.76 -4.49
C PRO A 70 -0.01 8.28 -4.14
N ALA A 71 0.34 7.84 -2.92
CA ALA A 71 0.13 6.45 -2.50
C ALA A 71 -1.36 6.07 -2.42
N THR A 72 -2.19 6.98 -1.87
CA THR A 72 -3.64 6.81 -1.79
C THR A 72 -4.27 6.83 -3.17
N ALA A 73 -3.91 7.81 -4.01
CA ALA A 73 -4.45 7.94 -5.36
C ALA A 73 -4.15 6.69 -6.21
N ALA A 74 -2.91 6.19 -6.18
CA ALA A 74 -2.54 4.98 -6.92
C ALA A 74 -3.28 3.73 -6.40
N THR A 75 -3.42 3.57 -5.08
CA THR A 75 -4.15 2.44 -4.48
C THR A 75 -5.64 2.49 -4.82
N LEU A 76 -6.26 3.68 -4.77
CA LEU A 76 -7.65 3.88 -5.20
C LEU A 76 -7.83 3.62 -6.69
N ALA A 77 -6.86 4.01 -7.52
CA ALA A 77 -6.89 3.70 -8.96
C ALA A 77 -6.93 2.17 -9.19
N VAL A 78 -6.11 1.39 -8.47
CA VAL A 78 -6.18 -0.08 -8.52
C VAL A 78 -7.56 -0.59 -8.13
N ALA A 79 -8.11 -0.12 -7.00
CA ALA A 79 -9.42 -0.56 -6.50
C ALA A 79 -10.56 -0.24 -7.47
N ILE A 80 -10.65 1.02 -7.92
CA ILE A 80 -11.69 1.48 -8.84
C ILE A 80 -11.60 0.73 -10.17
N MET A 81 -10.39 0.59 -10.73
CA MET A 81 -10.22 -0.13 -11.98
C MET A 81 -10.55 -1.61 -11.83
N ALA A 82 -10.16 -2.25 -10.72
CA ALA A 82 -10.48 -3.65 -10.48
C ALA A 82 -12.00 -3.89 -10.34
N TRP A 83 -12.74 -2.96 -9.74
CA TRP A 83 -14.19 -3.03 -9.66
C TRP A 83 -14.88 -2.83 -11.00
N ARG A 84 -14.37 -1.88 -11.80
CA ARG A 84 -14.94 -1.54 -13.11
C ARG A 84 -14.57 -2.53 -14.21
N GLN A 85 -13.52 -3.33 -14.04
CA GLN A 85 -13.07 -4.27 -15.06
C GLN A 85 -13.97 -5.52 -15.09
N PRO A 86 -14.79 -5.74 -16.15
CA PRO A 86 -15.62 -6.93 -16.27
C PRO A 86 -14.76 -8.20 -16.30
N ALA A 87 -15.29 -9.35 -15.91
CA ALA A 87 -14.57 -10.64 -15.98
C ALA A 87 -13.17 -10.69 -15.32
N LEU A 88 -12.81 -9.74 -14.45
CA LEU A 88 -11.58 -9.80 -13.67
C LEU A 88 -11.65 -10.97 -12.68
N SER A 89 -10.55 -11.75 -12.59
CA SER A 89 -10.48 -12.93 -11.71
C SER A 89 -10.88 -12.64 -10.26
N GLY A 90 -11.55 -13.60 -9.63
CA GLY A 90 -12.06 -13.46 -8.26
C GLY A 90 -10.95 -13.18 -7.23
N ASN A 91 -9.75 -13.73 -7.45
CA ASN A 91 -8.58 -13.50 -6.59
C ASN A 91 -8.10 -12.04 -6.67
N LEU A 92 -8.03 -11.46 -7.88
CA LEU A 92 -7.67 -10.05 -8.04
C LEU A 92 -8.71 -9.12 -7.41
N ARG A 93 -10.00 -9.43 -7.54
CA ARG A 93 -11.08 -8.67 -6.87
C ARG A 93 -10.96 -8.72 -5.34
N LYS A 94 -10.68 -9.89 -4.77
CA LYS A 94 -10.46 -10.06 -3.32
C LYS A 94 -9.25 -9.24 -2.83
N LEU A 95 -8.15 -9.29 -3.56
CA LEU A 95 -6.94 -8.51 -3.23
C LEU A 95 -7.19 -7.00 -3.36
N ALA A 96 -7.92 -6.54 -4.37
CA ALA A 96 -8.31 -5.14 -4.50
C ALA A 96 -9.15 -4.68 -3.31
N ASN A 97 -10.15 -5.47 -2.90
CA ASN A 97 -10.98 -5.17 -1.72
C ASN A 97 -10.16 -5.11 -0.43
N PHE A 98 -9.24 -6.06 -0.25
CA PHE A 98 -8.38 -6.08 0.93
C PHE A 98 -7.40 -4.89 0.93
N ALA A 99 -6.87 -4.50 -0.23
CA ALA A 99 -6.08 -3.28 -0.35
C ALA A 99 -6.90 -2.02 -0.02
N SER A 100 -8.16 -1.94 -0.45
CA SER A 100 -9.06 -0.84 -0.06
C SER A 100 -9.29 -0.79 1.45
N LEU A 101 -9.53 -1.94 2.08
CA LEU A 101 -9.72 -2.03 3.53
C LEU A 101 -8.45 -1.59 4.28
N CYS A 102 -7.28 -2.11 3.89
CA CYS A 102 -6.01 -1.73 4.49
C CYS A 102 -5.70 -0.24 4.29
N LEU A 103 -6.01 0.34 3.12
CA LEU A 103 -5.85 1.77 2.88
C LEU A 103 -6.68 2.62 3.84
N ILE A 104 -7.97 2.30 4.00
CA ILE A 104 -8.86 3.02 4.92
C ILE A 104 -8.32 2.91 6.35
N ALA A 105 -7.98 1.69 6.79
CA ALA A 105 -7.38 1.47 8.10
C ALA A 105 -6.09 2.28 8.28
N GLN A 106 -5.24 2.35 7.25
CA GLN A 106 -3.98 3.09 7.31
C GLN A 106 -4.20 4.60 7.50
N LEU A 107 -5.17 5.19 6.79
CA LEU A 107 -5.50 6.61 6.96
C LEU A 107 -6.02 6.89 8.38
N VAL A 108 -6.92 6.05 8.89
CA VAL A 108 -7.46 6.19 10.26
C VAL A 108 -6.35 6.05 11.30
N LEU A 109 -5.55 4.99 11.22
CA LEU A 109 -4.44 4.74 12.15
C LEU A 109 -3.38 5.84 12.06
N GLY A 110 -3.10 6.36 10.86
CA GLY A 110 -2.11 7.42 10.65
C GLY A 110 -2.54 8.74 11.29
N VAL A 111 -3.80 9.13 11.08
CA VAL A 111 -4.37 10.31 11.74
C VAL A 111 -4.37 10.14 13.26
N ALA A 112 -4.78 8.98 13.77
CA ALA A 112 -4.79 8.71 15.20
C ALA A 112 -3.37 8.74 15.80
N THR A 113 -2.37 8.16 15.10
CA THR A 113 -0.97 8.12 15.54
C THR A 113 -0.37 9.52 15.58
N PHE A 114 -0.68 10.34 14.58
CA PHE A 114 -0.27 11.74 14.52
C PHE A 114 -0.89 12.56 15.65
N ARG A 115 -2.21 12.45 15.85
CA ARG A 115 -2.96 13.20 16.88
C ARG A 115 -2.54 12.86 18.30
N MET A 116 -2.16 11.59 18.54
CA MET A 116 -1.65 11.14 19.83
C MET A 116 -0.13 11.27 19.95
N HIS A 117 0.52 11.99 19.02
CA HIS A 117 1.95 12.28 19.04
C HIS A 117 2.83 11.03 19.26
N LEU A 118 2.47 9.88 18.67
CA LEU A 118 3.16 8.59 18.86
C LEU A 118 3.20 8.05 20.31
N GLN A 119 2.42 8.61 21.24
CA GLN A 119 2.44 8.21 22.65
C GLN A 119 1.82 6.83 22.91
N VAL A 120 1.07 6.30 21.95
CA VAL A 120 0.44 4.96 22.04
C VAL A 120 1.21 4.02 21.14
N GLU A 121 2.20 3.31 21.67
CA GLU A 121 3.06 2.41 20.87
C GLU A 121 2.26 1.34 20.12
N PRO A 122 1.23 0.70 20.71
CA PRO A 122 0.42 -0.29 19.99
C PRO A 122 -0.23 0.28 18.72
N LEU A 123 -0.58 1.56 18.70
CA LEU A 123 -1.16 2.20 17.53
C LEU A 123 -0.12 2.38 16.42
N THR A 124 1.09 2.78 16.78
CA THR A 124 2.21 2.90 15.84
C THR A 124 2.58 1.54 15.24
N VAL A 125 2.60 0.49 16.06
CA VAL A 125 2.82 -0.89 15.60
C VAL A 125 1.69 -1.33 14.66
N ALA A 126 0.43 -1.08 15.02
CA ALA A 126 -0.72 -1.38 14.17
C ALA A 126 -0.64 -0.64 12.82
N HIS A 127 -0.25 0.64 12.84
CA HIS A 127 -0.07 1.44 11.62
C HIS A 127 1.03 0.85 10.72
N GLN A 128 2.16 0.41 11.27
CA GLN A 128 3.20 -0.25 10.46
C GLN A 128 2.75 -1.63 9.95
N ALA A 129 2.06 -2.41 10.77
CA ALA A 129 1.56 -3.73 10.38
C ALA A 129 0.53 -3.65 9.24
N VAL A 130 -0.43 -2.71 9.34
CA VAL A 130 -1.41 -2.47 8.27
C VAL A 130 -0.75 -1.91 7.01
N GLY A 131 0.24 -1.03 7.15
CA GLY A 131 1.04 -0.56 6.01
C GLY A 131 1.79 -1.69 5.29
N ALA A 132 2.37 -2.62 6.05
CA ALA A 132 3.01 -3.81 5.49
C ALA A 132 2.00 -4.76 4.81
N ALA A 133 0.81 -4.95 5.40
CA ALA A 133 -0.26 -5.73 4.81
C ALA A 133 -0.77 -5.11 3.51
N LEU A 134 -0.95 -3.79 3.45
CA LEU A 134 -1.32 -3.07 2.23
C LEU A 134 -0.29 -3.30 1.12
N LEU A 135 0.99 -3.09 1.43
CA LEU A 135 2.08 -3.32 0.48
C LEU A 135 2.11 -4.76 -0.03
N GLY A 136 2.04 -5.73 0.89
CA GLY A 136 2.03 -7.16 0.54
C GLY A 136 0.86 -7.52 -0.36
N THR A 137 -0.31 -6.93 -0.12
CA THR A 137 -1.51 -7.11 -0.95
C THR A 137 -1.33 -6.55 -2.35
N LEU A 138 -0.79 -5.34 -2.48
CA LEU A 138 -0.51 -4.71 -3.78
C LEU A 138 0.58 -5.46 -4.56
N VAL A 139 1.59 -6.01 -3.87
CA VAL A 139 2.60 -6.90 -4.47
C VAL A 139 1.94 -8.18 -4.98
N GLY A 140 1.11 -8.84 -4.17
CA GLY A 140 0.37 -10.04 -4.58
C GLY A 140 -0.55 -9.78 -5.77
N PHE A 141 -1.28 -8.66 -5.74
CA PHE A 141 -2.13 -8.22 -6.85
C PHE A 141 -1.28 -8.03 -8.12
N SER A 142 -0.15 -7.33 -8.01
CA SER A 142 0.73 -7.06 -9.14
C SER A 142 1.27 -8.33 -9.77
N VAL A 143 1.72 -9.28 -8.95
CA VAL A 143 2.23 -10.58 -9.42
C VAL A 143 1.14 -11.34 -10.17
N LEU A 144 -0.06 -11.46 -9.60
CA LEU A 144 -1.16 -12.15 -10.26
C LEU A 144 -1.61 -11.43 -11.54
N ALA A 145 -1.62 -10.09 -11.55
CA ALA A 145 -1.97 -9.32 -12.73
C ALA A 145 -0.95 -9.49 -13.87
N TRP A 146 0.35 -9.58 -13.55
CA TRP A 146 1.39 -9.89 -14.52
C TRP A 146 1.28 -11.31 -15.06
N ARG A 147 0.96 -12.30 -14.20
CA ARG A 147 0.71 -13.68 -14.62
C ARG A 147 -0.51 -13.80 -15.53
N ASP A 148 -1.60 -13.12 -15.19
CA ASP A 148 -2.82 -13.09 -16.01
C ASP A 148 -2.51 -12.58 -17.42
N ARG A 149 -1.71 -11.51 -17.54
CA ARG A 149 -1.25 -10.98 -18.82
C ARG A 149 -0.34 -11.95 -19.58
N ALA A 150 0.59 -12.61 -18.89
CA ALA A 150 1.54 -13.53 -19.53
C ALA A 150 0.91 -14.84 -20.02
N LEU A 151 -0.10 -15.34 -19.30
CA LEU A 151 -0.81 -16.59 -19.65
C LEU A 151 -1.88 -16.39 -20.73
N SER A 152 -2.23 -15.14 -21.05
CA SER A 152 -3.26 -14.79 -22.02
C SER A 152 -2.71 -14.17 -23.31
N ALA A 153 -1.37 -14.07 -23.40
CA ALA A 153 -0.64 -13.67 -24.60
C ALA A 153 -0.22 -14.91 -25.40
#